data_AF-U1QQH7-F1
#
_entry.id   AF-U1QQH7-F1
#
_cell.length_a   1.000
_cell.length_b   1.000
_cell.length_c   1.000
_cell.angle_alpha   90.00
_cell.angle_beta   90.00
_cell.angle_gamma   90.00
#
_symmetry.space_group_name_H-M   'P 1'
#
loop_
_entity.id
_entity.type
_entity.pdbx_description
1 polymer ?
#
loop_
_entity_poly.entity_id
_entity_poly.type
_entity_poly.pdbx_seq_one_letter_code
_entity_poly.pdbx_strand_id
1 'polypeptide(L)' 'MSETVLLVGGGGREHAIARALAPDCDLYAVAGNRNPGIVDLADGFDDHRRHRR' A
#
# COMPACT_ATOMS: atom_id res chain seq x y z
N MET A 1 1.88 -14.47 -14.70
CA MET A 1 2.15 -13.04 -14.38
C MET A 1 1.15 -12.67 -13.33
N SER A 2 1.61 -12.24 -12.16
CA SER A 2 0.80 -11.61 -11.13
C SER A 2 0.39 -10.21 -11.61
N GLU A 3 -0.83 -9.81 -11.29
CA GLU A 3 -1.31 -8.45 -11.53
C GLU A 3 -0.55 -7.47 -10.63
N THR A 4 -0.14 -6.33 -11.18
CA THR A 4 0.41 -5.24 -10.38
C THR A 4 -0.71 -4.34 -9.88
N VAL A 5 -0.79 -4.13 -8.56
CA VAL A 5 -1.82 -3.31 -7.92
C VAL A 5 -1.17 -2.16 -7.15
N LEU A 6 -1.74 -0.96 -7.30
CA LEU A 6 -1.39 0.20 -6.48
C LEU A 6 -2.54 0.51 -5.50
N LEU A 7 -2.24 0.44 -4.21
CA LEU A 7 -3.12 0.88 -3.13
C LEU A 7 -2.79 2.32 -2.71
N VAL A 8 -3.79 3.21 -2.73
CA VAL A 8 -3.62 4.61 -2.35
C VAL A 8 -4.35 4.89 -1.03
N GLY A 9 -3.60 5.34 -0.03
CA GLY A 9 -4.11 5.67 1.31
C GLY A 9 -3.60 4.74 2.40
N GLY A 10 -3.70 5.21 3.65
CA GLY A 10 -3.09 4.55 4.82
C GLY A 10 -4.07 4.32 5.99
N GLY A 11 -5.37 4.36 5.72
CA GLY A 11 -6.41 4.15 6.74
C GLY A 11 -6.69 2.68 7.00
N GLY A 12 -7.67 2.43 7.88
CA GLY A 12 -8.06 1.07 8.25
C GLY A 12 -8.71 0.28 7.10
N ARG A 13 -9.42 0.95 6.19
CA ARG A 13 -10.01 0.30 5.00
C ARG A 13 -8.92 -0.17 4.04
N GLU A 14 -7.93 0.69 3.82
CA GLU A 14 -6.81 0.39 2.95
C GLU A 14 -5.99 -0.78 3.51
N HIS A 15 -5.80 -0.85 4.83
CA HIS A 15 -5.19 -2.03 5.47
C HIS A 15 -6.00 -3.31 5.16
N ALA A 16 -7.32 -3.30 5.33
CA ALA A 16 -8.14 -4.47 5.05
C ALA A 16 -8.06 -4.92 3.58
N ILE A 17 -8.02 -3.95 2.65
CA ILE A 17 -7.83 -4.21 1.22
C ILE A 17 -6.43 -4.80 0.96
N ALA A 18 -5.36 -4.23 1.51
CA ALA A 18 -3.99 -4.74 1.38
C ALA A 18 -3.91 -6.21 1.82
N ARG A 19 -4.50 -6.52 2.98
CA ARG A 19 -4.51 -7.89 3.53
C ARG A 19 -5.24 -8.89 2.63
N ALA A 20 -6.30 -8.46 1.96
CA ALA A 20 -7.07 -9.32 1.06
C ALA A 20 -6.35 -9.55 -0.29
N LEU A 21 -5.59 -8.57 -0.77
CA LEU A 21 -4.96 -8.61 -2.10
C LEU A 21 -3.53 -9.19 -2.10
N ALA A 22 -2.74 -8.95 -1.05
CA ALA A 22 -1.33 -9.31 -1.00
C ALA A 22 -0.98 -10.77 -1.35
N PRO A 23 -1.83 -11.79 -1.08
CA PRO A 23 -1.52 -13.17 -1.48
C PRO A 23 -1.53 -13.42 -2.99
N ASP A 24 -2.24 -12.59 -3.76
CA ASP A 24 -2.62 -12.87 -5.16
C ASP A 24 -2.06 -11.83 -6.16
N CYS A 25 -1.33 -10.80 -5.71
CA CYS A 25 -0.82 -9.74 -6.59
C CYS A 25 0.50 -9.14 -6.10
N ASP A 26 1.21 -8.45 -7.02
CA ASP A 26 2.35 -7.61 -6.65
C ASP A 26 1.80 -6.26 -6.14
N LEU A 27 1.85 -6.07 -4.83
CA LEU A 27 1.16 -4.98 -4.15
C LEU A 27 2.11 -3.82 -3.85
N TYR A 28 1.85 -2.67 -4.46
CA TYR A 28 2.52 -1.41 -4.14
C TYR A 28 1.57 -0.49 -3.39
N ALA A 29 2.11 0.30 -2.46
CA ALA A 29 1.31 1.21 -1.65
C ALA A 29 1.89 2.62 -1.64
N VAL A 30 1.01 3.62 -1.65
CA VAL A 30 1.38 5.02 -1.45
C VAL A 30 0.44 5.70 -0.46
N ALA A 31 1.00 6.27 0.61
CA ALA A 31 0.19 6.91 1.65
C ALA A 31 0.93 8.03 2.38
N GLY A 32 0.23 9.14 2.64
CA GLY A 32 0.75 10.24 3.45
C GLY A 32 0.62 10.02 4.96
N ASN A 33 -0.20 9.06 5.37
CA ASN A 33 -0.26 8.53 6.73
C ASN A 33 0.30 7.11 6.69
N ARG A 34 1.48 6.90 7.28
CA ARG A 34 2.14 5.59 7.24
C ARG A 34 1.39 4.60 8.14
N ASN A 35 0.96 3.48 7.56
CA ASN A 35 0.31 2.38 8.26
C ASN A 35 1.25 1.17 8.27
N PRO A 36 1.75 0.71 9.43
CA PRO A 36 2.69 -0.41 9.50
C PRO A 36 2.18 -1.68 8.83
N GLY A 37 0.90 -2.02 9.01
CA GLY A 37 0.36 -3.22 8.40
C GLY A 37 0.24 -3.17 6.88
N ILE A 38 0.13 -1.97 6.28
CA ILE A 38 0.21 -1.85 4.82
C ILE A 38 1.67 -1.95 4.35
N VAL A 39 2.61 -1.34 5.09
CA VAL A 39 4.04 -1.39 4.76
C VAL A 39 4.58 -2.83 4.80
N ASP A 40 4.13 -3.63 5.77
CA ASP A 40 4.57 -5.02 5.92
C ASP A 40 4.00 -5.95 4.84
N LEU A 41 2.90 -5.58 4.20
CA LEU A 41 2.22 -6.36 3.16
C LEU A 41 2.58 -5.96 1.74
N ALA A 42 3.12 -4.75 1.53
CA ALA A 42 3.42 -4.23 0.20
C ALA A 42 4.86 -4.56 -0.21
N ASP A 43 5.06 -4.89 -1.49
CA ASP A 43 6.37 -5.07 -2.12
C ASP A 43 7.14 -3.74 -2.22
N GLY A 44 6.41 -2.62 -2.23
CA GLY A 44 6.98 -1.28 -2.19
C GLY A 44 6.03 -0.27 -1.56
N PHE A 45 6.58 0.62 -0.73
CA PHE A 45 5.83 1.70 -0.10
C PHE A 45 6.46 3.07 -0.37
N ASP A 46 5.65 4.04 -0.79
CA ASP A 46 6.06 5.44 -0.90
C ASP A 46 5.18 6.39 -0.07
N ASP A 47 5.76 7.51 0.35
CA ASP A 47 5.06 8.59 1.03
C ASP A 47 4.94 9.80 0.10
N HIS A 48 3.74 9.98 -0.47
CA HIS A 48 3.48 11.09 -1.40
C HIS A 48 3.59 12.49 -0.76
N ARG A 49 3.67 12.61 0.57
CA ARG A 49 3.96 13.90 1.22
C ARG A 49 5.44 14.28 1.07
N ARG A 50 6.35 13.33 0.83
CA ARG A 50 7.78 13.62 0.56
C ARG A 50 7.99 14.53 -0.65
N HIS A 51 7.01 14.59 -1.56
CA HIS A 51 7.06 15.38 -2.78
C HIS A 51 6.29 16.71 -2.70
N ARG A 52 5.59 17.00 -1.60
CA ARG A 52 4.94 18.29 -1.38
C ARG A 52 5.93 19.26 -0.71
N ARG A 53 6.80 19.85 -1.53
CA ARG A 53 7.47 21.11 -1.17
C ARG A 53 6.49 22.27 -1.25
#